data_AF-W6PZ03-F1
#
_entry.id   AF-W6PZ03-F1
#
_cell.length_a   1.000
_cell.length_b   1.000
_cell.length_c   1.000
_cell.angle_alpha   90.00
_cell.angle_beta   90.00
_cell.angle_gamma   90.00
#
_symmetry.space_group_name_H-M   'P 1'
#
loop_
_entity.id
_entity.type
_entity.pdbx_description
1 polymer ?
#
loop_
_entity_poly.entity_id
_entity_poly.type
_entity_poly.pdbx_seq_one_letter_code
_entity_poly.pdbx_strand_id
1 'polypeptide(L)'
;MSLVLAFKLASLSTSAFEACKSILDAFPFDYSHSPNTGEPFSCRIWVKDALVEVHKNGIIVLPRDISVIEAQLLERGYSHKDEVEGGADNAEVDNNGLD
;
A
#
# COMPACT_ATOMS: atom_id res chain seq x y z
N MET A 1 13.46 -2.04 17.68
CA MET A 1 12.74 -0.93 17.02
C MET A 1 12.31 -1.44 15.66
N SER A 2 11.12 -1.06 15.18
CA SER A 2 10.67 -1.41 13.83
C SER A 2 10.53 -0.14 13.03
N LEU A 3 11.26 -0.04 11.92
CA LEU A 3 11.03 1.00 10.94
C LEU A 3 9.68 0.74 10.25
N VAL A 4 8.79 1.74 10.27
CA VAL A 4 7.49 1.69 9.59
C VAL A 4 7.50 2.77 8.52
N LEU A 5 7.41 2.36 7.26
CA LEU A 5 7.21 3.29 6.16
C LEU A 5 5.71 3.46 5.92
N ALA A 6 5.22 4.68 6.11
CA ALA A 6 3.86 5.07 5.73
C ALA A 6 3.93 5.85 4.42
N PHE A 7 3.13 5.44 3.44
CA PHE A 7 3.05 6.09 2.13
C PHE A 7 1.61 6.47 1.80
N LYS A 8 1.41 7.74 1.44
CA LYS A 8 0.10 8.25 1.07
C LYS A 8 -0.23 7.91 -0.38
N LEU A 9 -1.18 6.99 -0.59
CA LEU A 9 -1.68 6.62 -1.92
C LEU A 9 -2.69 7.62 -2.48
N ALA A 10 -3.57 8.17 -1.65
CA ALA A 10 -4.63 9.08 -2.08
C ALA A 10 -5.16 9.94 -0.92
N SER A 11 -5.84 11.03 -1.26
CA SER A 11 -6.72 11.77 -0.36
C SER A 11 -8.16 11.54 -0.79
N LEU A 12 -8.99 11.00 0.10
CA LEU A 12 -10.38 10.69 -0.18
C LEU A 12 -11.31 11.75 0.42
N SER A 13 -12.36 12.13 -0.30
CA SER A 13 -13.51 12.82 0.27
C SER A 13 -14.30 11.86 1.16
N THR A 14 -15.24 12.37 1.98
CA THR A 14 -16.11 11.51 2.81
C THR A 14 -16.90 10.49 1.97
N SER A 15 -17.45 10.90 0.83
CA SER A 15 -18.17 9.99 -0.06
C SER A 15 -17.27 8.94 -0.71
N ALA A 16 -16.06 9.33 -1.14
CA ALA A 16 -15.07 8.41 -1.69
C ALA A 16 -14.55 7.43 -0.62
N PHE A 17 -14.45 7.87 0.63
CA PHE A 17 -14.07 7.02 1.76
C PHE A 17 -15.10 5.93 2.03
N GLU A 18 -16.40 6.26 2.09
CA GLU A 18 -17.45 5.24 2.27
C GLU A 18 -17.49 4.25 1.10
N ALA A 19 -17.31 4.72 -0.13
CA ALA A 19 -17.21 3.84 -1.30
C ALA A 19 -15.97 2.93 -1.23
N CYS A 20 -14.80 3.48 -0.86
CA CYS A 20 -13.57 2.71 -0.63
C CYS A 20 -13.80 1.62 0.42
N LYS A 21 -14.36 1.99 1.57
CA LYS A 21 -14.66 1.07 2.66
C LYS A 21 -15.61 -0.04 2.21
N SER A 22 -16.68 0.30 1.49
CA SER A 22 -17.62 -0.71 0.97
C SER A 22 -16.95 -1.72 0.02
N ILE A 23 -15.99 -1.29 -0.79
CA ILE A 23 -15.21 -2.18 -1.66
C ILE A 23 -14.32 -3.10 -0.82
N LEU A 24 -13.60 -2.54 0.15
CA LEU A 24 -12.68 -3.29 1.01
C LEU A 24 -13.42 -4.30 1.90
N ASP A 25 -14.56 -3.92 2.48
CA ASP A 25 -15.40 -4.80 3.31
C ASP A 25 -16.00 -5.96 2.50
N ALA A 26 -16.23 -5.77 1.20
CA ALA A 26 -16.74 -6.79 0.29
C ALA A 26 -15.64 -7.63 -0.38
N PHE A 27 -14.37 -7.22 -0.28
CA PHE A 27 -13.27 -7.91 -0.97
C PHE A 27 -12.97 -9.26 -0.29
N PRO A 28 -13.00 -10.38 -1.02
CA PRO A 28 -12.83 -11.69 -0.42
C PRO A 28 -11.45 -11.82 0.23
N PHE A 29 -11.36 -12.47 1.38
CA PHE A 29 -10.12 -12.72 2.12
C PHE A 29 -9.81 -14.22 2.28
N ASP A 30 -10.64 -15.08 1.71
CA ASP A 30 -10.62 -16.54 1.87
C ASP A 30 -10.13 -17.28 0.60
N TYR A 31 -9.57 -16.58 -0.37
CA TYR A 31 -9.00 -17.19 -1.56
C TYR A 31 -7.63 -17.83 -1.28
N SER A 32 -7.29 -18.91 -2.00
CA SER A 32 -5.99 -19.60 -1.82
C SER A 32 -4.85 -18.90 -2.55
N HIS A 33 -5.13 -18.26 -3.68
CA HIS A 33 -4.18 -17.54 -4.52
C HIS A 33 -4.80 -16.26 -5.06
N SER A 34 -3.98 -15.22 -5.21
CA SER A 34 -4.35 -13.93 -5.78
C SER A 34 -5.05 -14.11 -7.14
N PRO A 35 -6.22 -13.51 -7.35
CA PRO A 35 -6.87 -13.51 -8.66
C PRO A 35 -6.11 -12.66 -9.70
N ASN A 36 -5.27 -11.71 -9.27
CA ASN A 36 -4.53 -10.83 -10.18
C ASN A 36 -3.14 -11.39 -10.54
N THR A 37 -2.48 -12.12 -9.63
CA THR A 37 -1.07 -12.54 -9.80
C THR A 37 -0.85 -14.04 -9.69
N GLY A 38 -1.80 -14.80 -9.12
CA GLY A 38 -1.63 -16.22 -8.81
C GLY A 38 -0.71 -16.49 -7.61
N GLU A 39 -0.20 -15.47 -6.91
CA GLU A 39 0.61 -15.64 -5.69
C GLU A 39 -0.22 -16.27 -4.55
N PRO A 40 0.34 -17.14 -3.70
CA PRO A 40 -0.37 -17.68 -2.54
C PRO A 40 -0.88 -16.57 -1.61
N PHE A 41 -2.03 -16.81 -0.99
CA PHE A 41 -2.63 -15.85 -0.07
C PHE A 41 -1.69 -15.49 1.09
N SER A 42 -1.60 -14.18 1.32
CA SER A 42 -1.08 -13.58 2.55
C SER A 42 -1.74 -12.22 2.72
N CYS A 43 -1.71 -11.65 3.94
CA CYS A 43 -2.27 -10.30 4.17
C CYS A 43 -1.65 -9.25 3.23
N ARG A 44 -0.36 -9.39 2.90
CA ARG A 44 0.35 -8.52 1.94
C ARG A 44 -0.26 -8.62 0.54
N ILE A 45 -0.46 -9.85 0.05
CA ILE A 45 -1.09 -10.10 -1.25
C ILE A 45 -2.54 -9.61 -1.26
N TRP A 46 -3.27 -9.83 -0.16
CA TRP A 46 -4.64 -9.32 -0.01
C TRP A 46 -4.73 -7.81 -0.12
N VAL A 47 -3.86 -7.06 0.56
CA VAL A 47 -3.84 -5.60 0.46
C VAL A 47 -3.55 -5.16 -0.97
N LYS A 48 -2.60 -5.79 -1.67
CA LYS A 48 -2.29 -5.45 -3.06
C LYS A 48 -3.49 -5.67 -3.98
N ASP A 49 -4.14 -6.82 -3.85
CA ASP A 49 -5.31 -7.16 -4.65
C ASP A 49 -6.50 -6.24 -4.36
N ALA A 50 -6.72 -5.91 -3.09
CA ALA A 50 -7.77 -4.99 -2.68
C ALA A 50 -7.51 -3.56 -3.21
N LEU A 51 -6.26 -3.07 -3.15
CA LEU A 51 -5.90 -1.77 -3.72
C LEU A 51 -6.08 -1.71 -5.24
N VAL A 52 -5.78 -2.81 -5.94
CA VAL A 52 -6.06 -2.94 -7.38
C VAL A 52 -7.57 -2.85 -7.64
N GLU A 53 -8.40 -3.46 -6.80
CA GLU A 53 -9.85 -3.38 -6.93
C GLU A 53 -10.39 -1.96 -6.68
N VAL A 54 -9.90 -1.28 -5.64
CA VAL A 54 -10.23 0.12 -5.35
C VAL A 54 -9.83 1.03 -6.53
N HIS A 55 -8.69 0.74 -7.17
CA HIS A 55 -8.23 1.44 -8.38
C HIS A 55 -9.15 1.19 -9.58
N LYS A 56 -9.54 -0.06 -9.85
CA LYS A 56 -10.47 -0.42 -10.94
C LYS A 56 -11.83 0.27 -10.79
N ASN A 57 -12.28 0.51 -9.56
CA ASN A 57 -13.51 1.23 -9.25
C ASN A 57 -13.34 2.78 -9.31
N GLY A 58 -12.16 3.29 -9.68
CA GLY A 58 -11.91 4.72 -9.87
C GLY A 58 -11.86 5.54 -8.58
N ILE A 59 -11.80 4.88 -7.42
CA ILE A 59 -11.74 5.57 -6.11
C ILE A 59 -10.35 6.12 -5.85
N ILE A 60 -9.32 5.40 -6.28
CA ILE A 60 -7.92 5.85 -6.28
C ILE A 60 -7.31 5.67 -7.66
N VAL A 61 -6.26 6.44 -7.94
CA VAL A 61 -5.44 6.26 -9.14
C VAL A 61 -4.05 5.84 -8.70
N LEU A 62 -3.67 4.60 -9.01
CA LEU A 62 -2.31 4.13 -8.80
C LEU A 62 -1.45 4.64 -9.97
N PRO A 63 -0.33 5.34 -9.73
CA PRO A 63 0.51 5.86 -10.80
C PRO A 63 1.30 4.76 -11.54
N ARG A 64 1.46 3.60 -10.90
CA ARG A 64 2.18 2.41 -11.40
C ARG A 64 1.54 1.15 -10.82
N ASP A 65 1.94 -0.01 -11.32
CA ASP A 65 1.57 -1.29 -10.73
C ASP A 65 1.92 -1.34 -9.23
N ILE A 66 1.00 -1.87 -8.41
CA ILE A 66 1.16 -1.89 -6.95
C ILE A 66 2.43 -2.64 -6.50
N SER A 67 2.85 -3.65 -7.27
CA SER A 67 4.11 -4.37 -7.02
C SER A 67 5.35 -3.50 -7.21
N VAL A 68 5.32 -2.55 -8.15
CA VAL A 68 6.41 -1.61 -8.40
C VAL A 68 6.46 -0.56 -7.29
N ILE A 69 5.29 -0.02 -6.92
CA ILE A 69 5.14 0.92 -5.80
C ILE A 69 5.72 0.29 -4.53
N GLU A 70 5.32 -0.94 -4.21
CA GLU A 70 5.80 -1.67 -3.04
C GLU A 70 7.32 -1.86 -3.04
N ALA A 71 7.91 -2.26 -4.17
CA ALA A 71 9.35 -2.46 -4.27
C ALA A 71 10.14 -1.16 -3.99
N GLN A 72 9.69 -0.05 -4.57
CA GLN A 72 10.30 1.28 -4.34
C GLN A 72 10.17 1.73 -2.88
N LEU A 73 9.00 1.49 -2.27
CA LEU A 73 8.78 1.80 -0.87
C LEU A 73 9.69 0.97 0.03
N LEU A 74 9.83 -0.33 -0.22
CA LEU A 74 10.75 -1.17 0.55
C LEU A 74 12.20 -0.68 0.42
N GLU A 75 12.67 -0.40 -0.80
CA GLU A 75 14.02 0.11 -1.04
C GLU A 75 14.28 1.40 -0.25
N ARG A 76 13.35 2.36 -0.33
CA ARG A 76 13.44 3.63 0.39
C ARG A 76 13.33 3.49 1.90
N GLY A 77 12.52 2.56 2.39
CA GLY A 77 12.47 2.23 3.81
C GLY A 77 13.81 1.69 4.28
N TYR A 78 14.39 0.72 3.56
CA TYR A 78 15.66 0.13 3.94
C TYR A 78 16.83 1.11 3.88
N SER A 79 16.85 2.06 2.94
CA SER A 79 17.95 3.02 2.82
C SER A 79 18.13 3.90 4.06
N HIS A 80 17.07 4.15 4.83
CA HIS A 80 17.13 4.97 6.06
C HIS A 80 17.17 4.12 7.34
N LYS A 81 17.11 2.79 7.22
CA LYS A 81 16.95 1.90 8.37
C LYS A 81 18.10 2.02 9.36
N ASP A 82 19.34 1.95 8.89
CA ASP A 82 20.51 1.92 9.76
C ASP A 82 20.69 3.27 10.50
N GLU A 83 20.39 4.37 9.83
CA GLU A 83 20.45 5.72 10.40
C GLU A 83 19.36 5.93 11.45
N VAL A 84 18.12 5.48 11.18
CA VAL A 84 17.01 5.60 12.12
C VAL A 84 17.16 4.65 13.32
N GLU A 85 17.52 3.38 13.09
CA GLU A 85 17.72 2.41 14.18
C GLU A 85 18.96 2.73 15.04
N GLY A 86 19.98 3.35 14.43
CA GLY A 86 21.17 3.85 15.12
C GLY A 86 20.96 5.18 15.86
N GLY A 87 19.81 5.85 15.69
CA GLY A 87 19.50 7.14 16.29
C GLY A 87 20.25 8.33 15.67
N ALA A 88 20.79 8.15 14.46
CA ALA A 88 21.45 9.20 13.69
C ALA A 88 20.43 10.10 12.97
N ASP A 89 19.25 9.57 12.64
CA ASP A 89 18.15 10.33 12.03
C ASP A 89 16.78 9.92 12.60
N ASN A 90 15.76 10.72 12.33
CA ASN A 90 14.38 10.47 12.75
C ASN A 90 13.61 9.68 11.67
N ALA A 91 12.59 8.93 12.11
CA ALA A 91 11.65 8.34 11.15
C ALA A 91 10.81 9.45 10.48
N GLU A 92 10.79 9.46 9.15
CA GLU A 92 10.02 10.42 8.36
C GLU A 92 8.75 9.79 7.76
N VAL A 93 7.70 10.61 7.62
CA VAL A 93 6.48 10.25 6.90
C VAL A 93 6.45 11.02 5.59
N ASP A 94 6.53 10.31 4.47
CA ASP A 94 6.43 10.94 3.16
C ASP A 94 4.97 11.06 2.69
N ASN A 95 4.54 12.30 2.49
CA ASN A 95 3.20 12.65 2.02
C ASN A 95 3.17 13.12 0.56
N ASN A 96 4.32 13.20 -0.12
CA ASN A 96 4.46 13.84 -1.43
C ASN A 96 4.17 12.92 -2.62
N GLY A 97 3.98 11.60 -2.40
CA GLY A 97 3.66 10.65 -3.48
C GLY A 97 4.91 10.09 -4.19
N LEU A 98 4.71 9.29 -5.24
CA LEU A 98 5.78 8.80 -6.10
C LEU A 98 5.90 9.74 -7.31
N ASP A 99 7.04 10.41 -7.44
CA ASP A 99 7.41 11.19 -8.63
C ASP A 99 7.67 10.28 -9.87
#